data_AF-A0A2N1A1J5-F1
#
_entry.id   AF-A0A2N1A1J5-F1
#
_cell.length_a   1.000
_cell.length_b   1.000
_cell.length_c   1.000
_cell.angle_alpha   90.00
_cell.angle_beta   90.00
_cell.angle_gamma   90.00
#
_symmetry.space_group_name_H-M   'P 1'
#
loop_
_entity.id
_entity.type
_entity.pdbx_description
1 polymer ?
#
loop_
_entity_poly.entity_id
_entity_poly.type
_entity_poly.pdbx_seq_one_letter_code
_entity_poly.pdbx_strand_id
1 'polypeptide(L)'
;MHQFEQQKRQLLARLLRELESELLALNLWQKNRPCEQALASVEPFAIDTLNFPEWLQFIFIEKMTQLLQLGLALPSAMAITPMATEYFKVRVMDSGALIAVITRIDLVINEKIKC
;
A
#
# COMPACT_ATOMS: atom_id res chain seq x y z
N MET A 1 -18.95 -18.39 0.97
CA MET A 1 -18.58 -16.96 0.93
C MET A 1 -17.52 -16.57 1.97
N HIS A 2 -17.56 -17.05 3.22
CA HIS A 2 -16.53 -16.70 4.24
C HIS A 2 -15.09 -17.15 3.91
N GLN A 3 -14.91 -18.29 3.25
CA GLN A 3 -13.58 -18.83 2.94
C GLN A 3 -12.79 -17.96 1.95
N PHE A 4 -13.45 -17.40 0.94
CA PHE A 4 -12.81 -16.53 -0.05
C PHE A 4 -12.39 -15.20 0.55
N GLU A 5 -13.25 -14.60 1.37
CA GLU A 5 -12.92 -13.37 2.13
C GLU A 5 -11.72 -13.58 3.06
N GLN A 6 -11.67 -14.72 3.76
CA GLN A 6 -10.54 -15.03 4.62
C GLN A 6 -9.24 -15.25 3.84
N GLN A 7 -9.29 -15.93 2.69
CA GLN A 7 -8.13 -16.11 1.81
C GLN A 7 -7.64 -14.77 1.24
N LYS A 8 -8.55 -13.89 0.80
CA LYS A 8 -8.24 -12.53 0.34
C LYS A 8 -7.50 -11.74 1.42
N ARG A 9 -7.99 -11.77 2.67
CA ARG A 9 -7.34 -11.10 3.82
C ARG A 9 -5.96 -11.66 4.11
N GLN A 10 -5.79 -12.99 4.10
CA GLN A 10 -4.50 -13.63 4.31
C GLN A 10 -3.49 -13.27 3.21
N LEU A 11 -3.94 -13.21 1.95
CA LEU A 11 -3.12 -12.80 0.83
C LEU A 11 -2.70 -11.33 0.97
N LEU A 12 -3.63 -10.43 1.28
CA LEU A 12 -3.30 -9.02 1.51
C LEU A 12 -2.30 -8.85 2.65
N ALA A 13 -2.48 -9.56 3.77
CA ALA A 13 -1.52 -9.51 4.87
C ALA A 13 -0.10 -9.95 4.44
N ARG A 14 0.03 -10.93 3.53
CA ARG A 14 1.33 -11.33 2.97
C ARG A 14 1.89 -10.26 2.05
N LEU A 15 1.08 -9.69 1.17
CA LEU A 15 1.50 -8.65 0.24
C LEU A 15 1.93 -7.36 0.95
N LEU A 16 1.30 -7.00 2.08
CA LEU A 16 1.73 -5.84 2.88
C LEU A 16 3.13 -6.06 3.49
N ARG A 17 3.45 -7.28 3.94
CA ARG A 17 4.81 -7.61 4.41
C ARG A 17 5.82 -7.63 3.27
N GLU A 18 5.42 -8.11 2.10
CA GLU A 18 6.23 -8.07 0.88
C GLU A 18 6.53 -6.61 0.50
N LEU A 19 5.52 -5.74 0.56
CA LEU A 19 5.65 -4.30 0.30
C LEU A 19 6.65 -3.63 1.26
N GLU A 20 6.54 -3.91 2.57
CA GLU A 20 7.51 -3.46 3.56
C GLU A 20 8.93 -3.95 3.26
N SER A 21 9.09 -5.23 2.92
CA SER A 21 10.39 -5.80 2.56
C SER A 21 11.03 -5.11 1.35
N GLU A 22 10.25 -4.81 0.31
CA GLU A 22 10.72 -4.09 -0.87
C GLU A 22 11.11 -2.64 -0.54
N LEU A 23 10.34 -1.95 0.30
CA LEU A 23 10.69 -0.60 0.77
C LEU A 23 11.99 -0.60 1.58
N LEU A 24 12.22 -1.63 2.41
CA LEU A 24 13.46 -1.80 3.15
C LEU A 24 14.65 -2.10 2.21
N ALA A 25 14.49 -3.02 1.26
CA ALA A 25 15.52 -3.39 0.30
C ALA A 25 15.98 -2.22 -0.57
N LEU A 26 15.05 -1.32 -0.91
CA LEU A 26 15.32 -0.12 -1.70
C LEU A 26 15.75 1.09 -0.86
N ASN A 27 15.96 0.93 0.46
CA ASN A 27 16.27 2.02 1.40
C ASN A 27 15.25 3.17 1.37
N LEU A 28 13.99 2.86 1.08
CA LEU A 28 12.89 3.81 1.05
C LEU A 28 12.14 3.88 2.38
N TRP A 29 12.29 2.86 3.23
CA TRP A 29 11.69 2.80 4.56
C TRP A 29 12.31 3.83 5.51
N GLN A 30 11.47 4.68 6.09
CA GLN A 30 11.88 5.75 6.98
C GLN A 30 11.83 5.31 8.44
N LYS A 31 12.86 5.68 9.21
CA LYS A 31 12.89 5.46 10.67
C LYS A 31 12.06 6.49 11.43
N ASN A 32 12.03 7.72 10.93
CA ASN A 32 11.37 8.83 11.58
C ASN A 32 9.95 8.96 11.03
N ARG A 33 8.96 8.91 11.92
CA ARG A 33 7.56 9.18 11.57
C ARG A 33 7.40 10.67 11.25
N PRO A 34 6.71 11.05 10.16
CA PRO A 34 6.31 12.43 9.90
C PRO A 34 5.46 13.00 11.03
N CYS A 35 5.38 14.32 11.12
CA CYS A 35 4.51 14.96 12.09
C CYS A 35 3.03 14.64 11.81
N GLU A 36 2.19 14.73 12.84
CA GLU A 36 0.77 14.44 12.73
C GLU A 36 0.07 15.33 11.68
N GLN A 37 0.53 16.57 11.52
CA GLN A 37 0.00 17.49 10.50
C GLN A 37 0.24 16.98 9.08
N ALA A 38 1.43 16.43 8.80
CA ALA A 38 1.74 15.86 7.49
C ALA A 38 0.95 14.57 7.21
N LEU A 39 0.70 13.76 8.25
CA LEU A 39 -0.12 12.56 8.14
C LEU A 39 -1.62 12.85 7.98
N ALA A 40 -2.06 14.05 8.34
CA ALA A 40 -3.46 14.49 8.30
C ALA A 40 -3.87 15.15 6.97
N SER A 41 -3.02 15.09 5.92
CA SER A 41 -3.39 15.63 4.62
C SER A 41 -4.64 14.94 4.05
N VAL A 42 -5.47 15.76 3.40
CA VAL A 42 -6.71 15.33 2.71
C VAL A 42 -6.48 15.07 1.23
N GLU A 43 -5.32 15.46 0.70
CA GLU A 43 -4.99 15.29 -0.71
C GLU A 43 -4.72 13.81 -1.04
N PRO A 44 -5.03 13.36 -2.27
CA PRO A 44 -4.67 12.03 -2.72
C PRO A 44 -3.18 11.78 -2.54
N PHE A 45 -2.83 10.65 -1.92
CA PHE A 45 -1.45 10.28 -1.62
C PHE A 45 -0.68 11.26 -0.71
N ALA A 46 -1.38 12.20 -0.04
CA ALA A 46 -0.77 13.26 0.77
C ALA A 46 0.36 13.99 0.01
N ILE A 47 0.18 14.20 -1.30
CA ILE A 47 1.25 14.66 -2.20
C ILE A 47 1.81 16.05 -1.86
N ASP A 48 1.05 16.82 -1.09
CA ASP A 48 1.41 18.14 -0.58
C ASP A 48 2.36 18.08 0.64
N THR A 49 2.38 16.96 1.37
CA THR A 49 3.01 16.85 2.69
C THR A 49 3.98 15.68 2.83
N LEU A 50 3.83 14.63 2.01
CA LEU A 50 4.63 13.40 2.07
C LEU A 50 5.21 13.06 0.71
N ASN A 51 6.36 12.39 0.71
CA ASN A 51 6.79 11.64 -0.45
C ASN A 51 6.03 10.30 -0.56
N PHE A 52 6.03 9.72 -1.76
CA PHE A 52 5.24 8.52 -2.02
C PHE A 52 5.62 7.31 -1.13
N PRO A 53 6.91 6.99 -0.91
CA PRO A 53 7.29 5.97 0.09
C PRO A 53 6.81 6.23 1.52
N GLU A 54 6.86 7.48 2.00
CA GLU A 54 6.34 7.84 3.31
C GLU A 54 4.83 7.61 3.39
N TRP A 55 4.09 7.97 2.34
CA TRP A 55 2.67 7.69 2.25
C TRP A 55 2.37 6.19 2.27
N LEU A 56 3.16 5.39 1.53
CA LEU A 56 3.04 3.92 1.54
C LEU A 56 3.24 3.37 2.96
N GLN A 57 4.30 3.80 3.64
CA GLN A 57 4.67 3.32 4.97
C GLN A 57 3.67 3.76 6.04
N PHE A 58 3.50 5.07 6.23
CA PHE A 58 2.86 5.62 7.42
C PHE A 58 1.36 5.80 7.30
N ILE A 59 0.81 5.76 6.09
CA ILE A 59 -0.64 5.88 5.88
C ILE A 59 -1.18 4.56 5.34
N PHE A 60 -0.66 4.08 4.22
CA PHE A 60 -1.25 2.94 3.53
C PHE A 60 -1.06 1.62 4.28
N ILE A 61 0.18 1.23 4.58
CA ILE A 61 0.49 -0.04 5.26
C ILE A 61 -0.15 -0.08 6.65
N GLU A 62 -0.03 1.01 7.42
CA GLU A 62 -0.64 1.10 8.77
C GLU A 62 -2.16 0.92 8.72
N LYS A 63 -2.84 1.67 7.86
CA LYS A 63 -4.30 1.59 7.71
C LYS A 63 -4.76 0.20 7.27
N MET A 64 -4.13 -0.37 6.25
CA MET A 64 -4.51 -1.69 5.74
C MET A 64 -4.26 -2.79 6.79
N THR A 65 -3.15 -2.70 7.53
CA THR A 65 -2.85 -3.62 8.62
C THR A 65 -3.89 -3.54 9.73
N GLN A 66 -4.31 -2.33 10.11
CA GLN A 66 -5.36 -2.12 11.10
C GLN A 66 -6.71 -2.71 10.65
N LEU A 67 -7.12 -2.48 9.39
CA LEU A 67 -8.36 -3.06 8.85
C LEU A 67 -8.35 -4.59 8.89
N LEU A 68 -7.19 -5.20 8.60
CA LEU A 68 -7.02 -6.66 8.65
C LEU A 68 -7.08 -7.19 10.08
N GLN A 69 -6.38 -6.55 11.02
CA GLN A 69 -6.33 -6.95 12.43
C GLN A 69 -7.69 -6.84 13.11
N LEU A 70 -8.43 -5.76 12.85
CA LEU A 70 -9.74 -5.51 13.44
C LEU A 70 -10.88 -6.23 12.70
N GLY A 71 -10.59 -6.95 11.61
CA GLY A 71 -11.62 -7.61 10.81
C GLY A 71 -12.60 -6.64 10.14
N LEU A 72 -12.21 -5.38 9.96
CA LEU A 72 -13.06 -4.35 9.37
C LEU A 72 -13.22 -4.55 7.86
N ALA A 73 -14.21 -3.88 7.27
CA ALA A 73 -14.43 -3.89 5.83
C ALA A 73 -13.19 -3.36 5.09
N LEU A 74 -12.73 -4.11 4.09
CA LEU A 74 -11.65 -3.67 3.21
C LEU A 74 -12.20 -2.62 2.21
N PRO A 75 -11.35 -1.75 1.65
CA PRO A 75 -11.75 -0.85 0.58
C PRO A 75 -12.36 -1.63 -0.60
N SER A 76 -13.35 -1.06 -1.27
CA SER A 76 -14.01 -1.66 -2.43
C SER A 76 -13.23 -1.46 -3.73
N ALA A 77 -12.40 -0.42 -3.80
CA ALA A 77 -11.57 -0.12 -4.95
C ALA A 77 -10.34 0.71 -4.56
N MET A 78 -9.25 0.57 -5.32
CA MET A 78 -8.05 1.39 -5.24
C MET A 78 -7.21 1.34 -6.52
N ALA A 79 -6.34 2.33 -6.69
CA ALA A 79 -5.40 2.40 -7.81
C ALA A 79 -4.11 3.11 -7.38
N ILE A 80 -3.17 2.37 -6.77
CA ILE A 80 -1.86 2.89 -6.36
C ILE A 80 -0.81 2.69 -7.46
N THR A 81 -0.94 1.63 -8.27
CA THR A 81 0.00 1.28 -9.35
C THR A 81 0.32 2.45 -10.30
N PRO A 82 -0.64 3.27 -10.75
CA PRO A 82 -0.33 4.41 -11.61
C PRO A 82 0.60 5.42 -10.92
N MET A 83 0.35 5.69 -9.63
CA MET A 83 1.18 6.60 -8.83
C MET A 83 2.58 6.02 -8.61
N ALA A 84 2.69 4.71 -8.30
CA ALA A 84 3.98 4.05 -8.14
C ALA A 84 4.80 4.10 -9.43
N THR A 85 4.16 3.78 -10.56
CA THR A 85 4.80 3.81 -11.88
C THR A 85 5.35 5.19 -12.19
N GLU A 86 4.56 6.25 -12.03
CA GLU A 86 5.06 7.61 -12.31
C GLU A 86 6.12 8.09 -11.31
N TYR A 87 6.01 7.74 -10.04
CA TYR A 87 7.01 8.11 -9.03
C TYR A 87 8.40 7.51 -9.34
N PHE A 88 8.45 6.28 -9.87
CA PHE A 88 9.71 5.58 -10.12
C PHE A 88 10.22 5.67 -11.57
N LYS A 89 9.39 6.06 -12.54
CA LYS A 89 9.73 6.12 -13.97
C LYS A 89 11.02 6.87 -14.30
N VAL A 90 11.32 7.93 -13.56
CA VAL A 90 12.50 8.80 -13.79
C VAL A 90 13.64 8.55 -12.80
N ARG A 91 13.52 7.53 -11.94
CA ARG A 91 14.52 7.23 -10.91
C ARG A 91 15.41 6.07 -11.36
N VAL A 92 16.72 6.21 -11.14
CA VAL A 92 17.69 5.14 -11.42
C VAL A 92 17.67 4.16 -10.24
N MET A 93 16.61 3.36 -10.17
CA MET A 93 16.39 2.38 -9.11
C MET A 93 15.59 1.20 -9.66
N ASP A 94 15.97 -0.01 -9.27
CA ASP A 94 15.22 -1.22 -9.62
C ASP A 94 13.98 -1.35 -8.73
N SER A 95 12.90 -0.69 -9.16
CA SER A 95 11.61 -0.67 -8.45
C SER A 95 10.62 -1.71 -8.99
N GLY A 96 11.05 -2.61 -9.88
CA GLY A 96 10.15 -3.55 -10.57
C GLY A 96 9.40 -4.47 -9.61
N ALA A 97 10.10 -5.03 -8.62
CA ALA A 97 9.51 -5.88 -7.59
C ALA A 97 8.51 -5.11 -6.72
N LEU A 98 8.89 -3.91 -6.25
CA LEU A 98 8.02 -3.02 -5.49
C LEU A 98 6.72 -2.69 -6.24
N ILE A 99 6.83 -2.28 -7.51
CA ILE A 99 5.65 -1.98 -8.35
C ILE A 99 4.80 -3.23 -8.54
N ALA A 100 5.39 -4.39 -8.77
CA ALA A 100 4.66 -5.64 -8.93
C ALA A 100 3.85 -6.01 -7.67
N VAL A 101 4.40 -5.80 -6.47
CA VAL A 101 3.68 -5.99 -5.21
C VAL A 101 2.49 -5.03 -5.10
N ILE A 102 2.70 -3.75 -5.39
CA ILE A 102 1.63 -2.73 -5.39
C ILE A 102 0.50 -3.12 -6.37
N THR A 103 0.86 -3.57 -7.58
CA THR A 103 -0.11 -4.04 -8.57
C THR A 103 -0.90 -5.25 -8.09
N ARG A 104 -0.26 -6.21 -7.44
CA ARG A 104 -0.95 -7.37 -6.85
C ARG A 104 -1.93 -6.93 -5.76
N ILE A 105 -1.58 -5.95 -4.93
CA ILE A 105 -2.48 -5.39 -3.92
C ILE A 105 -3.71 -4.73 -4.55
N ASP A 106 -3.52 -3.86 -5.56
CA ASP A 106 -4.61 -3.23 -6.30
C ASP A 106 -5.56 -4.29 -6.88
N LEU A 107 -5.02 -5.33 -7.53
CA LEU A 107 -5.80 -6.41 -8.13
C LEU A 107 -6.62 -7.17 -7.09
N VAL A 108 -6.01 -7.57 -5.97
CA VAL A 108 -6.70 -8.34 -4.92
C VAL A 108 -7.83 -7.53 -4.31
N ILE A 109 -7.64 -6.21 -4.11
CA ILE A 109 -8.68 -5.34 -3.56
C ILE A 109 -9.82 -5.13 -4.55
N ASN A 110 -9.48 -4.85 -5.81
CA ASN A 110 -10.45 -4.62 -6.89
C ASN A 110 -11.16 -5.88 -7.38
N GLU A 111 -10.69 -7.07 -6.98
CA GLU A 111 -11.35 -8.33 -7.31
C GLU A 111 -12.77 -8.34 -6.75
N LYS A 112 -13.75 -8.29 -7.66
CA LYS A 112 -15.16 -8.40 -7.32
C LYS A 112 -15.45 -9.83 -6.91
N ILE A 113 -16.00 -10.01 -5.71
CA ILE A 113 -16.62 -11.29 -5.34
C ILE A 113 -17.73 -11.53 -6.37
N LYS A 114 -17.57 -12.57 -7.20
CA LYS A 114 -18.65 -13.00 -8.08
C LYS A 114 -19.76 -13.54 -7.16
N CYS A 115 -20.88 -12.83 -7.13
CA CYS A 115 -22.14 -13.31 -6.56
C CYS A 115 -22.61 -14.56 -7.30
#